data_AF-A0A7X3HWG4-F1
#
_entry.id   AF-A0A7X3HWG4-F1
#
_cell.length_a   1.000
_cell.length_b   1.000
_cell.length_c   1.000
_cell.angle_alpha   90.00
_cell.angle_beta   90.00
_cell.angle_gamma   90.00
#
_symmetry.space_group_name_H-M   'P 1'
#
loop_
_entity.id
_entity.type
_entity.pdbx_description
1 polymer ?
#
loop_
_entity_poly.entity_id
_entity_poly.type
_entity_poly.pdbx_seq_one_letter_code
_entity_poly.pdbx_strand_id
1 'polypeptide(L)'
;MNVTTSSTATPEQIRAALSPGQAELVIDACNAYQAQAAAECEHAAAKRARSDHARKTRTERLHAAIDALIEGHRPQLKAWKKSRRSRAEWAKKQIITDAEKGNTKANPLVPSWRYIDDYLKTLHL
;
A
#
# COMPACT_ATOMS: atom_id res chain seq x y z
N MET A 1 -32.43 -14.91 -3.48
CA MET A 1 -33.33 -14.28 -2.48
C MET A 1 -32.66 -13.01 -2.02
N ASN A 2 -33.12 -11.85 -2.51
CA ASN A 2 -32.59 -10.54 -2.11
C ASN A 2 -33.31 -10.12 -0.84
N VAL A 3 -32.65 -10.20 0.31
CA VAL A 3 -33.16 -9.61 1.54
C VAL A 3 -32.74 -8.15 1.55
N THR A 4 -33.59 -7.28 1.03
CA THR A 4 -33.44 -5.84 1.09
C THR A 4 -33.82 -5.37 2.50
N THR A 5 -32.92 -5.48 3.49
CA THR A 5 -33.12 -4.84 4.81
C THR A 5 -32.71 -3.38 4.72
N SER A 6 -33.59 -2.55 4.17
CA SER A 6 -33.46 -1.08 4.25
C SER A 6 -34.81 -0.51 4.68
N SER A 7 -35.17 -0.76 5.93
CA SER A 7 -36.18 0.01 6.64
C SER A 7 -35.58 0.40 7.98
N THR A 8 -34.72 1.41 7.98
CA THR A 8 -34.25 2.03 9.21
C THR A 8 -35.38 2.96 9.65
N ALA A 9 -36.27 2.46 10.50
CA ALA A 9 -37.33 3.28 11.08
C ALA A 9 -36.71 4.54 11.69
N THR A 10 -37.28 5.69 11.36
CA THR A 10 -36.79 6.98 11.88
C THR A 10 -37.07 7.07 13.39
N PRO A 11 -36.31 7.87 14.15
CA PRO A 11 -36.56 8.07 15.58
C PRO A 11 -38.00 8.48 15.89
N GLU A 12 -38.63 9.26 14.99
CA GLU A 12 -40.03 9.65 15.10
C GLU A 12 -41.01 8.48 14.94
N GLN A 13 -40.74 7.56 14.00
CA GLN A 13 -41.52 6.34 13.84
C GLN A 13 -41.37 5.39 15.03
N ILE A 14 -40.19 5.33 15.65
CA ILE A 14 -39.93 4.53 16.84
C ILE A 14 -40.68 5.09 18.06
N ARG A 15 -40.65 6.42 18.25
CA ARG A 15 -41.40 7.10 19.32
C ARG A 15 -42.91 6.98 19.18
N ALA A 16 -43.43 6.92 17.96
CA ALA A 16 -44.86 6.73 17.71
C ALA A 16 -45.33 5.29 17.99
N ALA A 17 -44.44 4.30 17.91
CA ALA A 17 -44.79 2.88 17.98
C ALA A 17 -44.59 2.24 19.37
N LEU A 18 -43.80 2.87 20.25
CA LEU A 18 -43.41 2.33 21.55
C LEU A 18 -43.74 3.28 22.69
N SER A 19 -43.76 2.78 23.92
CA SER A 19 -43.83 3.65 25.09
C SER A 19 -42.59 4.55 25.17
N PRO A 20 -42.68 5.77 25.72
CA PRO A 20 -41.57 6.74 25.69
C PRO A 20 -40.24 6.19 26.24
N GLY A 21 -40.28 5.43 27.33
CA GLY A 21 -39.07 4.82 27.91
C GLY A 21 -38.47 3.70 27.05
N GLN A 22 -39.30 2.94 26.34
CA GLN A 22 -38.84 1.89 25.41
C GLN A 22 -38.33 2.50 24.10
N ALA A 23 -38.96 3.57 23.62
CA ALA A 23 -38.56 4.26 22.39
C ALA A 23 -37.15 4.85 22.51
N GLU A 24 -36.84 5.55 23.60
CA GLU A 24 -35.50 6.14 23.79
C GLU A 24 -34.41 5.07 23.93
N LEU A 25 -34.68 3.97 24.65
CA LEU A 25 -33.73 2.84 24.75
C LEU A 25 -33.39 2.24 23.38
N VAL A 26 -34.39 2.12 22.49
CA VAL A 26 -34.18 1.60 21.13
C VAL A 26 -33.42 2.62 20.27
N ILE A 27 -33.75 3.91 20.37
CA ILE A 27 -33.05 4.99 19.64
C ILE A 27 -31.58 5.05 20.05
N ASP A 28 -31.29 5.01 21.35
CA ASP A 28 -29.92 5.02 21.87
C ASP A 28 -29.12 3.81 21.40
N ALA A 29 -29.73 2.61 21.43
CA ALA A 29 -29.10 1.40 20.92
C ALA A 29 -28.80 1.49 19.41
N CYS A 30 -29.73 2.04 18.62
CA CYS A 30 -29.53 2.26 17.18
C CYS A 30 -28.39 3.26 16.91
N ASN A 31 -28.35 4.37 17.65
CA ASN A 31 -27.30 5.38 17.53
C ASN A 31 -25.93 4.81 17.91
N ALA A 32 -25.85 4.05 19.01
CA ALA A 32 -24.61 3.40 19.45
C ALA A 32 -24.10 2.40 18.41
N TYR A 33 -24.99 1.60 17.82
CA TYR A 33 -24.64 0.66 16.75
C TYR A 33 -24.11 1.38 15.50
N GLN A 34 -24.78 2.46 15.08
CA GLN A 34 -24.32 3.27 13.93
C GLN A 34 -22.95 3.92 14.20
N ALA A 35 -22.73 4.46 15.40
CA ALA A 35 -21.46 5.04 15.79
C ALA A 35 -20.33 4.00 15.78
N GLN A 36 -20.59 2.79 16.29
CA GLN A 36 -19.62 1.70 16.25
C GLN A 36 -19.29 1.28 14.80
N ALA A 37 -20.31 1.11 13.95
CA ALA A 37 -20.10 0.75 12.55
C ALA A 37 -19.30 1.82 11.79
N ALA A 38 -19.54 3.11 12.07
CA ALA A 38 -18.76 4.21 11.51
C ALA A 38 -17.28 4.16 11.96
N ALA A 39 -17.03 3.94 13.25
CA ALA A 39 -15.68 3.81 13.79
C ALA A 39 -14.91 2.62 13.19
N GLU A 40 -15.58 1.48 12.99
CA GLU A 40 -14.98 0.31 12.34
C GLU A 40 -14.64 0.58 10.86
N CYS A 41 -15.50 1.30 10.15
CA CYS A 41 -15.25 1.74 8.78
C CYS A 41 -14.03 2.68 8.71
N GLU A 42 -13.94 3.65 9.61
CA GLU A 42 -12.81 4.58 9.70
C GLU A 42 -11.51 3.83 10.01
N HIS A 43 -11.53 2.91 10.98
CA HIS A 43 -10.37 2.09 11.31
C HIS A 43 -9.92 1.23 10.11
N ALA A 44 -10.86 0.67 9.35
CA ALA A 44 -10.56 -0.06 8.11
C ALA A 44 -9.95 0.86 7.04
N ALA A 45 -10.49 2.08 6.86
CA ALA A 45 -9.95 3.08 5.95
C ALA A 45 -8.51 3.50 6.34
N ALA A 46 -8.27 3.76 7.62
CA ALA A 46 -6.94 4.07 8.13
C ALA A 46 -5.95 2.92 7.91
N LYS A 47 -6.38 1.66 8.10
CA LYS A 47 -5.55 0.47 7.82
C LYS A 47 -5.18 0.38 6.34
N ARG A 48 -6.12 0.67 5.43
CA ARG A 48 -5.86 0.72 3.98
C ARG A 48 -4.86 1.83 3.64
N ALA A 49 -5.07 3.04 4.14
CA ALA A 49 -4.18 4.17 3.92
C ALA A 49 -2.73 3.89 4.39
N ARG A 50 -2.56 3.27 5.57
CA ARG A 50 -1.24 2.83 6.05
C ARG A 50 -0.59 1.82 5.11
N SER A 51 -1.37 0.87 4.59
CA SER A 51 -0.86 -0.14 3.66
C SER A 51 -0.42 0.48 2.33
N ASP A 52 -1.20 1.41 1.78
CA ASP A 52 -0.90 2.09 0.52
C ASP A 52 0.33 2.98 0.66
N HIS A 53 0.44 3.73 1.76
CA HIS A 53 1.64 4.50 2.08
C HIS A 53 2.88 3.60 2.15
N ALA A 54 2.81 2.49 2.90
CA ALA A 54 3.93 1.56 3.00
C ALA A 54 4.35 0.96 1.64
N ARG A 55 3.38 0.65 0.77
CA ARG A 55 3.64 0.19 -0.61
C ARG A 55 4.32 1.27 -1.44
N LYS A 56 3.82 2.51 -1.40
CA LYS A 56 4.39 3.65 -2.13
C LYS A 56 5.85 3.89 -1.72
N THR A 57 6.12 3.99 -0.42
CA THR A 57 7.48 4.16 0.11
C THR A 57 8.39 3.01 -0.28
N ARG A 58 7.89 1.77 -0.29
CA ARG A 58 8.67 0.61 -0.77
C ARG A 58 9.07 0.77 -2.22
N THR A 59 8.13 1.12 -3.10
CA THR A 59 8.40 1.33 -4.53
C THR A 59 9.37 2.47 -4.77
N GLU A 60 9.21 3.60 -4.08
CA GLU A 60 10.12 4.75 -4.17
C GLU A 60 11.56 4.37 -3.79
N ARG A 61 11.74 3.58 -2.71
CA ARG A 61 13.06 3.08 -2.32
C ARG A 61 13.69 2.15 -3.37
N LEU A 62 12.88 1.32 -4.04
CA LEU A 62 13.36 0.47 -5.13
C LEU A 62 13.84 1.30 -6.32
N HIS A 63 13.09 2.34 -6.70
CA HIS A 63 13.50 3.24 -7.78
C HIS A 63 14.77 4.02 -7.42
N ALA A 64 14.83 4.59 -6.21
CA ALA A 64 16.00 5.31 -5.74
C ALA A 64 17.28 4.45 -5.79
N ALA A 65 17.18 3.16 -5.44
CA ALA A 65 18.32 2.24 -5.53
C ALA A 65 18.78 2.01 -6.99
N ILE A 66 17.83 1.93 -7.94
CA ILE A 66 18.16 1.76 -9.36
C ILE A 66 18.68 3.06 -9.96
N ASP A 67 18.12 4.21 -9.58
CA ASP A 67 18.57 5.51 -10.05
C ASP A 67 20.00 5.82 -9.59
N ALA A 68 20.34 5.51 -8.33
CA ALA A 68 21.70 5.64 -7.80
C ALA A 68 22.69 4.73 -8.57
N LEU A 69 22.29 3.50 -8.87
CA LEU A 69 23.08 2.61 -9.73
C LEU A 69 23.31 3.23 -11.11
N ILE A 70 22.26 3.75 -11.73
CA ILE A 70 22.34 4.35 -13.07
C ILE A 70 23.27 5.56 -13.04
N GLU A 71 23.19 6.41 -12.02
CA GLU A 71 24.08 7.57 -11.89
C GLU A 71 25.55 7.16 -11.87
N GLY A 72 25.92 6.13 -11.10
CA GLY A 72 27.30 5.64 -11.03
C GLY A 72 27.76 4.81 -12.24
N HIS A 73 26.84 4.12 -12.93
CA HIS A 73 27.18 3.07 -13.88
C HIS A 73 26.53 3.18 -15.27
N ARG A 74 25.87 4.31 -15.59
CA ARG A 74 25.19 4.53 -16.89
C ARG A 74 26.05 4.16 -18.12
N PRO A 75 27.35 4.51 -18.21
CA PRO A 75 28.16 4.14 -19.37
C PRO A 75 28.29 2.62 -19.56
N GLN A 76 28.47 1.88 -18.46
CA GLN A 76 28.60 0.42 -18.48
C GLN A 76 27.25 -0.24 -18.85
N LEU A 77 26.14 0.29 -18.34
CA LEU A 77 24.79 -0.18 -18.67
C LEU A 77 24.45 0.00 -20.16
N LYS A 78 24.83 1.15 -20.75
CA LYS A 78 24.63 1.44 -22.19
C LYS A 78 25.54 0.61 -23.09
N ALA A 79 26.79 0.40 -22.68
CA ALA A 79 27.76 -0.37 -23.48
C ALA A 79 27.62 -1.89 -23.30
N TRP A 80 26.57 -2.37 -22.63
CA TRP A 80 26.41 -3.78 -22.29
C TRP A 80 26.09 -4.63 -23.52
N LYS A 81 27.02 -5.51 -23.91
CA LYS A 81 26.89 -6.33 -25.13
C LYS A 81 26.31 -7.73 -24.90
N LYS A 82 26.16 -8.16 -23.64
CA LYS A 82 25.60 -9.47 -23.28
C LYS A 82 24.07 -9.40 -23.20
N SER A 83 23.43 -10.46 -22.69
CA SER A 83 21.97 -10.50 -22.55
C SER A 83 21.45 -9.45 -21.55
N ARG A 84 20.24 -8.96 -21.79
CA ARG A 84 19.49 -8.10 -20.86
C ARG A 84 19.43 -8.63 -19.44
N ARG A 85 19.15 -9.93 -19.30
CA ARG A 85 19.14 -10.63 -18.01
C ARG A 85 20.48 -10.51 -17.29
N SER A 86 21.60 -10.74 -17.98
CA SER A 86 22.94 -10.63 -17.38
C SER A 86 23.26 -9.21 -16.92
N ARG A 87 22.77 -8.20 -17.64
CA ARG A 87 22.87 -6.79 -17.22
C ARG A 87 22.11 -6.53 -15.94
N ALA A 88 20.87 -6.99 -15.85
CA ALA A 88 20.03 -6.81 -14.67
C ALA A 88 20.54 -7.60 -13.45
N GLU A 89 21.09 -8.80 -13.65
CA GLU A 89 21.74 -9.56 -12.57
C GLU A 89 23.02 -8.88 -12.08
N TRP A 90 23.82 -8.29 -12.99
CA TRP A 90 24.99 -7.49 -12.62
C TRP A 90 24.59 -6.23 -11.85
N ALA A 91 23.59 -5.50 -12.34
CA ALA A 91 23.02 -4.32 -11.69
C ALA A 91 22.55 -4.63 -10.27
N LYS A 92 21.84 -5.76 -10.09
CA LYS A 92 21.42 -6.24 -8.78
C LYS A 92 22.61 -6.43 -7.83
N LYS A 93 23.72 -7.01 -8.31
CA LYS A 93 24.93 -7.21 -7.49
C LYS A 93 25.54 -5.89 -7.05
N GLN A 94 25.61 -4.89 -7.94
CA GLN A 94 26.11 -3.56 -7.57
C GLN A 94 25.25 -2.91 -6.48
N ILE A 95 23.92 -2.95 -6.62
CA ILE A 95 23.00 -2.44 -5.58
C ILE A 95 23.21 -3.13 -4.23
N ILE A 96 23.41 -4.46 -4.22
CA ILE A 96 23.73 -5.20 -2.99
C ILE A 96 25.06 -4.71 -2.39
N THR A 97 26.10 -4.63 -3.22
CA THR A 97 27.44 -4.21 -2.78
C THR A 97 27.43 -2.79 -2.22
N ASP A 98 26.71 -1.85 -2.83
CA ASP A 98 26.61 -0.48 -2.33
C ASP A 98 25.82 -0.40 -1.03
N ALA A 99 24.77 -1.21 -0.89
CA ALA A 99 24.03 -1.32 0.36
C ALA A 99 24.87 -1.91 1.50
N GLU A 100 25.73 -2.89 1.21
CA GLU A 100 26.69 -3.48 2.15
C GLU A 100 27.76 -2.46 2.59
N LYS A 101 28.29 -1.67 1.65
CA LYS A 101 29.27 -0.60 1.95
C LYS A 101 28.70 0.50 2.83
N GLY A 102 27.41 0.81 2.70
CA GLY A 102 26.70 1.78 3.54
C GLY A 102 26.55 1.38 5.01
N ASN A 103 27.02 0.18 5.41
CA ASN A 103 26.91 -0.38 6.76
C ASN A 103 25.47 -0.42 7.30
N THR A 104 24.49 -0.52 6.40
CA THR A 104 23.09 -0.75 6.74
C THR A 104 22.91 -2.25 6.98
N LYS A 105 23.16 -2.72 8.21
CA LYS A 105 22.81 -4.09 8.64
C LYS A 105 21.30 -4.38 8.59
N ALA A 106 20.48 -3.36 8.33
CA ALA A 106 19.07 -3.53 8.01
C ALA A 106 18.94 -4.09 6.59
N ASN A 107 18.39 -5.31 6.47
CA ASN A 107 18.10 -6.01 5.21
C ASN A 107 17.77 -5.03 4.07
N PRO A 108 18.74 -4.73 3.17
CA PRO A 108 18.55 -3.69 2.19
C PRO A 108 17.45 -4.12 1.22
N LEU A 109 16.55 -3.20 0.94
CA LEU A 109 15.47 -3.47 0.00
C LEU A 109 16.05 -3.53 -1.41
N VAL A 110 16.46 -4.73 -1.83
CA VAL A 110 17.08 -4.97 -3.12
C VAL A 110 16.02 -5.38 -4.15
N PRO A 111 15.89 -4.67 -5.28
CA PRO A 111 14.99 -5.06 -6.36
C PRO A 111 15.32 -6.43 -6.94
N SER A 112 14.30 -7.16 -7.43
CA SER A 112 14.53 -8.37 -8.20
C SER A 112 15.17 -8.05 -9.56
N TRP A 113 15.89 -8.99 -10.17
CA TRP A 113 16.50 -8.75 -11.48
C TRP A 113 15.46 -8.45 -12.56
N ARG A 114 14.26 -9.02 -12.49
CA ARG A 114 13.16 -8.73 -13.42
C ARG A 114 12.71 -7.27 -13.29
N TYR A 115 12.56 -6.80 -12.06
CA TYR A 115 12.18 -5.42 -11.79
C TYR A 115 13.23 -4.44 -12.33
N ILE A 116 14.51 -4.75 -12.16
CA ILE A 116 15.61 -3.95 -12.71
C ILE A 116 15.58 -3.95 -14.23
N ASP A 117 15.41 -5.12 -14.87
CA ASP A 117 15.33 -5.24 -16.33
C ASP A 117 14.17 -4.41 -16.90
N ASP A 118 12.98 -4.50 -16.29
CA ASP A 118 11.82 -3.72 -16.70
C ASP A 118 12.07 -2.21 -16.53
N TYR A 119 12.69 -1.78 -15.44
CA TYR A 119 13.05 -0.38 -15.21
C TYR A 119 14.11 0.13 -16.20
N LEU A 120 15.16 -0.66 -16.48
CA LEU A 120 16.17 -0.28 -17.47
C LEU A 120 15.55 -0.19 -18.88
N LYS A 121 14.56 -1.04 -19.17
CA LYS A 121 13.81 -1.02 -20.43
C LYS A 121 13.01 0.28 -20.60
N THR A 122 12.38 0.82 -19.56
CA THR A 122 11.66 2.11 -19.66
C THR A 122 12.59 3.29 -19.97
N LEU A 123 13.87 3.16 -19.60
CA LEU A 123 14.90 4.17 -19.87
C LEU A 123 15.62 3.99 -21.21
N HIS A 124 15.23 2.98 -22.01
CA HIS A 124 15.87 2.63 -23.28
C HIS A 124 17.39 2.43 -23.15
N LEU A 125 17.83 1.89 -22.02
CA LEU A 125 19.22 1.54 -21.75
C LEU A 125 19.54 0.14 -22.23
#